data_AF-A0AAV4HSX7-F1
#
_entry.id   AF-A0AAV4HSX7-F1
#
_cell.length_a   1.000
_cell.length_b   1.000
_cell.length_c   1.000
_cell.angle_alpha   90.00
_cell.angle_beta   90.00
_cell.angle_gamma   90.00
#
_symmetry.space_group_name_H-M   'P 1'
#
loop_
_entity.id
_entity.type
_entity.pdbx_description
1 polymer ?
#
loop_
_entity_poly.entity_id
_entity_poly.type
_entity_poly.pdbx_seq_one_letter_code
_entity_poly.pdbx_strand_id
1 'polypeptide(L)'
;MILGNRRIKQKDIAKELEILKERVQHIITDILGYRKVSARWVPQMLTDEMKMQRKTTCAEVLKYYKEEGEVLIQRIVTGDESWVHHCDSESKRQSVQYRHKSSLLRGNSKLLPLPEK
;
A
#
# COMPACT_ATOMS: atom_id res chain seq x y z
N MET A 1 0.47 16.37 20.24
CA MET A 1 -0.53 15.39 19.73
C MET A 1 -0.12 14.77 18.39
N ILE A 2 -0.14 15.50 17.28
CA ILE A 2 0.16 14.93 15.93
C ILE A 2 1.62 14.49 15.77
N LEU A 3 2.58 15.24 16.33
CA LEU A 3 4.01 14.86 16.30
C LEU A 3 4.29 13.54 17.03
N GLY A 4 3.59 13.28 18.14
CA GLY A 4 3.71 12.05 18.92
C GLY A 4 2.97 10.86 18.29
N ASN A 5 1.88 11.11 17.56
CA ASN A 5 1.16 10.09 16.81
C ASN A 5 0.68 10.64 15.47
N ARG A 6 1.45 10.39 14.41
CA ARG A 6 1.12 10.83 13.04
C ARG A 6 -0.12 10.15 12.45
N ARG A 7 -0.67 9.12 13.09
CA ARG A 7 -1.88 8.38 12.68
C ARG A 7 -3.12 8.73 13.50
N ILE A 8 -3.05 9.75 14.36
CA ILE A 8 -4.18 10.21 15.16
C ILE A 8 -5.35 10.65 14.26
N LYS A 9 -6.59 10.33 14.65
CA LYS A 9 -7.77 10.73 13.88
C LYS A 9 -8.21 12.12 14.32
N GLN A 10 -8.66 12.94 13.38
CA GLN A 10 -9.18 14.29 13.67
C GLN A 10 -10.30 14.27 14.73
N LYS A 11 -11.14 13.24 14.74
CA LYS A 11 -12.21 13.07 15.74
C LYS A 11 -11.67 12.88 17.16
N ASP A 12 -10.51 12.24 17.30
CA ASP A 12 -9.90 11.96 18.60
C ASP A 12 -9.28 13.27 19.13
N ILE A 13 -8.64 14.05 18.25
CA ILE A 13 -8.18 15.41 18.56
C ILE A 13 -9.34 16.32 18.95
N ALA A 14 -10.43 16.30 18.18
CA ALA A 14 -11.62 17.11 18.44
C ALA A 14 -12.21 16.82 19.82
N LYS A 15 -12.28 15.54 20.20
CA LYS A 15 -12.77 15.10 21.51
C LYS A 15 -11.85 15.52 22.64
N GLU A 16 -10.53 15.37 22.48
CA GLU A 16 -9.54 15.68 23.52
C GLU A 16 -9.40 17.19 23.76
N LEU A 17 -9.55 18.00 22.72
CA LEU A 17 -9.47 19.47 22.80
C LEU A 17 -10.84 20.14 22.94
N GLU A 18 -11.93 19.36 22.99
CA GLU A 18 -13.32 19.85 23.05
C GLU A 18 -13.66 20.90 21.98
N ILE A 19 -13.11 20.74 20.78
CA ILE A 19 -13.36 21.62 19.64
C ILE A 19 -14.05 20.89 18.50
N LEU A 20 -14.73 21.64 17.65
CA LEU A 20 -15.35 21.13 16.44
C LEU A 20 -14.31 20.49 15.51
N LYS A 21 -14.67 19.38 14.88
CA LYS A 21 -13.81 18.63 13.96
C LYS A 21 -13.37 19.47 12.77
N GLU A 22 -14.23 20.37 12.29
CA GLU A 22 -13.96 21.30 11.20
C GLU A 22 -12.84 22.27 11.61
N ARG A 23 -12.85 22.73 12.87
CA ARG A 23 -11.79 23.58 13.41
C ARG A 23 -10.48 22.83 13.53
N VAL A 24 -10.51 21.56 13.93
CA VAL A 24 -9.33 20.68 13.90
C VAL A 24 -8.77 20.57 12.49
N GLN A 25 -9.62 20.34 11.48
CA GLN A 25 -9.18 20.24 10.10
C GLN A 25 -8.49 21.53 9.64
N HIS A 26 -9.11 22.69 9.85
CA HIS A 26 -8.53 24.00 9.50
C HIS A 26 -7.18 24.24 10.18
N ILE A 27 -7.06 23.95 11.48
CA ILE A 27 -5.80 24.08 12.20
C ILE A 27 -4.73 23.16 11.61
N ILE A 28 -5.07 21.89 11.33
CA ILE A 28 -4.13 20.91 10.79
C ILE A 28 -3.64 21.32 9.40
N THR A 29 -4.54 21.70 8.49
CA THR A 29 -4.19 21.94 7.09
C THR A 29 -3.67 23.36 6.86
N ASP A 30 -4.35 24.36 7.39
CA ASP A 30 -4.14 25.75 6.99
C ASP A 30 -3.19 26.50 7.93
N ILE A 31 -3.24 26.20 9.23
CA ILE A 31 -2.36 26.84 10.23
C ILE A 31 -1.05 26.06 10.39
N LEU A 32 -1.13 24.74 10.52
CA LEU A 32 0.03 23.87 10.78
C LEU A 32 0.64 23.30 9.49
N GLY A 33 -0.03 23.42 8.33
CA GLY A 33 0.50 22.98 7.04
C GLY A 33 0.62 21.47 6.86
N TYR A 34 -0.08 20.65 7.66
CA TYR A 34 -0.07 19.20 7.49
C TYR A 34 -1.04 18.77 6.39
N ARG A 35 -0.62 17.76 5.62
CA ARG A 35 -1.47 17.06 4.65
C ARG A 35 -1.64 15.60 5.02
N LYS A 36 -2.82 15.05 4.74
CA LYS A 36 -3.07 13.61 4.92
C LYS A 36 -2.44 12.83 3.78
N VAL A 37 -1.63 11.84 4.11
CA VAL A 37 -1.02 10.91 3.14
C VAL A 37 -1.41 9.49 3.49
N SER A 38 -1.57 8.64 2.47
CA SER A 38 -1.80 7.21 2.67
C SER A 38 -0.50 6.53 3.10
N ALA A 39 -0.62 5.55 4.00
CA ALA A 39 0.50 4.68 4.33
C ALA A 39 0.92 3.87 3.08
N ARG A 40 2.22 3.60 2.95
CA ARG A 40 2.75 2.69 1.94
C ARG A 40 2.90 1.30 2.54
N TRP A 41 2.53 0.27 1.77
CA TRP A 41 2.80 -1.11 2.13
C TRP A 41 4.30 -1.38 2.07
N VAL A 42 4.81 -2.07 3.10
CA VAL A 42 6.20 -2.52 3.18
C VAL A 42 6.16 -4.05 3.24
N PRO A 43 6.91 -4.78 2.40
CA PRO A 43 6.83 -6.25 2.34
C PRO A 43 7.11 -6.95 3.67
N GLN A 44 8.03 -6.41 4.47
CA GLN A 44 8.45 -7.02 5.73
C GLN A 44 8.90 -5.95 6.74
N MET A 45 8.61 -6.19 8.02
CA MET A 45 9.20 -5.46 9.13
C MET A 45 10.60 -6.02 9.40
N LEU A 46 11.63 -5.26 9.03
CA LEU A 46 13.02 -5.68 9.19
C LEU A 46 13.51 -5.49 10.64
N THR A 47 14.28 -6.46 11.14
CA THR A 47 15.06 -6.31 12.38
C THR A 47 16.22 -5.34 12.16
N ASP A 48 16.83 -4.86 13.25
CA ASP A 48 17.96 -3.94 13.13
C ASP A 48 19.19 -4.59 12.49
N GLU A 49 19.39 -5.90 12.72
CA GLU A 49 20.42 -6.69 12.06
C GLU A 49 20.19 -6.77 10.55
N MET A 50 18.96 -7.09 10.10
CA MET A 50 18.62 -7.12 8.67
C MET A 50 18.82 -5.76 8.00
N LYS A 51 18.51 -4.65 8.70
CA LYS A 51 18.77 -3.29 8.19
C LYS A 51 20.27 -3.03 8.06
N MET A 52 21.07 -3.44 9.04
CA MET A 52 22.52 -3.27 9.01
C MET A 52 23.12 -4.06 7.85
N GLN A 53 22.76 -5.34 7.73
CA GLN A 53 23.22 -6.20 6.64
C GLN A 53 22.88 -5.60 5.27
N ARG A 54 21.62 -5.16 5.07
CA ARG A 54 21.22 -4.48 3.82
C ARG A 54 22.05 -3.23 3.54
N LYS A 55 22.30 -2.39 4.55
CA LYS A 55 23.12 -1.18 4.40
C LYS A 55 24.55 -1.52 3.99
N THR A 56 25.16 -2.51 4.65
CA THR A 56 26.51 -2.98 4.35
C THR A 56 26.60 -3.51 2.92
N THR A 57 25.73 -4.44 2.54
CA THR A 57 25.70 -4.99 1.17
C THR A 57 25.48 -3.91 0.12
N CYS A 58 24.55 -2.96 0.34
CA CYS A 58 24.35 -1.85 -0.60
C CYS A 58 25.59 -0.94 -0.71
N ALA A 59 26.32 -0.71 0.39
CA ALA A 59 27.53 0.10 0.37
C ALA A 59 28.66 -0.58 -0.41
N GLU A 60 28.79 -1.90 -0.29
CA GLU A 60 29.75 -2.71 -1.05
C GLU A 60 29.43 -2.69 -2.55
N VAL A 61 28.17 -2.95 -2.91
CA VAL A 61 27.72 -2.88 -4.32
C VAL A 61 27.95 -1.49 -4.91
N LEU A 62 27.68 -0.43 -4.13
CA LEU A 62 27.94 0.94 -4.56
C LEU A 62 29.43 1.22 -4.77
N LYS A 63 30.31 0.63 -3.94
CA LYS A 63 31.77 0.75 -4.13
C LYS A 63 32.19 0.13 -5.46
N TYR A 64 31.75 -1.10 -5.75
CA TYR A 64 32.05 -1.75 -7.03
C TYR A 64 31.51 -0.95 -8.22
N TYR A 65 30.31 -0.39 -8.09
CA TYR A 65 29.76 0.47 -9.14
C TYR A 65 30.59 1.73 -9.37
N LYS A 66 31.19 2.32 -8.33
CA LYS A 66 32.09 3.48 -8.50
C LYS A 66 33.40 3.13 -9.21
N GLU A 67 33.85 1.88 -9.08
CA GLU A 67 35.09 1.40 -9.70
C GLU A 67 34.88 0.98 -11.16
N GLU A 68 33.80 0.25 -11.46
CA GLU A 68 33.54 -0.32 -12.81
C GLU A 68 32.49 0.45 -13.63
N GLY A 69 31.67 1.30 -13.00
CA GLY A 69 30.59 2.04 -13.66
C GLY A 69 29.55 1.12 -14.30
N GLU A 70 29.08 1.51 -15.48
CA GLU A 70 28.05 0.79 -16.25
C GLU A 70 28.48 -0.62 -16.69
N VAL A 71 29.78 -0.92 -16.75
CA VAL A 71 30.28 -2.26 -17.09
C VAL A 71 29.79 -3.31 -16.09
N LEU A 72 29.67 -2.95 -14.81
CA LEU A 72 29.11 -3.82 -13.78
C LEU A 72 27.65 -4.17 -14.11
N ILE A 73 26.83 -3.18 -14.46
CA ILE A 73 25.40 -3.37 -14.75
C ILE A 73 25.23 -4.27 -15.98
N GLN A 74 26.05 -4.09 -17.02
CA GLN A 74 26.01 -4.91 -18.24
C GLN A 74 26.34 -6.39 -18.00
N ARG A 75 27.03 -6.72 -16.90
CA ARG A 75 27.39 -8.09 -16.53
C ARG A 75 26.35 -8.77 -15.63
N ILE A 76 25.45 -8.01 -15.00
CA ILE A 76 24.45 -8.57 -14.09
C ILE A 76 23.37 -9.28 -14.91
N VAL A 77 23.26 -10.58 -14.71
CA VAL A 77 22.09 -11.38 -15.11
C VAL A 77 21.29 -11.68 -13.85
N THR A 78 20.01 -11.31 -13.83
CA THR A 78 19.11 -11.52 -12.69
C THR A 78 17.80 -12.12 -13.15
N GLY A 79 17.12 -12.82 -12.25
CA GLY A 79 15.82 -13.42 -12.48
C GLY A 79 15.13 -13.67 -11.14
N ASP A 80 13.81 -13.62 -11.16
CA ASP A 80 12.94 -13.96 -10.03
C ASP A 80 11.65 -14.59 -10.57
N GLU A 81 10.95 -15.33 -9.73
CA GLU A 81 9.71 -15.98 -10.10
C GLU A 81 8.52 -15.10 -9.71
N SER A 82 7.56 -14.97 -10.61
CA SER A 82 6.32 -14.24 -10.37
C SER A 82 5.12 -15.14 -10.60
N TRP A 83 4.18 -15.13 -9.68
CA TRP A 83 2.93 -15.87 -9.82
C TRP A 83 2.06 -15.26 -10.92
N VAL A 84 1.71 -16.06 -11.92
CA VAL A 84 0.72 -15.69 -12.94
C VAL A 84 -0.61 -16.29 -12.56
N HIS A 85 -1.54 -15.44 -12.13
CA HIS A 85 -2.89 -15.88 -11.77
C HIS A 85 -3.71 -16.19 -13.03
N HIS A 86 -4.08 -17.46 -13.24
CA HIS A 86 -5.07 -17.83 -14.24
C HIS A 86 -6.48 -17.58 -13.67
N CYS A 87 -7.22 -16.65 -14.29
CA CYS A 87 -8.59 -16.37 -13.89
C CYS A 87 -9.56 -16.96 -14.92
N ASP A 88 -10.22 -18.05 -14.56
CA ASP A 88 -11.40 -18.54 -15.26
C ASP A 88 -12.58 -17.62 -14.94
N SER A 89 -12.62 -16.46 -15.59
CA SER A 89 -13.80 -15.61 -15.51
C SER A 89 -14.94 -16.30 -16.23
N GLU A 90 -16.08 -16.49 -15.55
CA GLU A 90 -17.31 -16.92 -16.20
C GLU A 90 -17.56 -16.08 -17.46
N SER A 91 -17.84 -16.75 -18.57
CA SER A 91 -18.32 -16.08 -19.76
C SER A 91 -19.64 -15.36 -19.45
N LYS A 92 -19.96 -14.29 -20.19
CA LYS A 92 -21.21 -13.54 -20.02
C LYS A 92 -22.46 -14.43 -20.02
N ARG A 93 -22.40 -15.59 -20.70
CA ARG A 93 -23.48 -16.59 -20.73
C ARG A 93 -23.58 -17.39 -19.44
N GLN A 94 -22.44 -17.79 -18.87
CA GLN A 94 -22.38 -18.50 -17.59
C GLN A 94 -22.83 -17.60 -16.42
N SER A 95 -22.54 -16.29 -16.51
CA SER A 95 -22.90 -15.34 -15.46
C SER A 95 -24.35 -14.85 -15.49
N VAL A 96 -25.23 -15.41 -16.35
CA VAL A 96 -26.64 -15.00 -16.41
C VAL A 96 -27.41 -15.62 -15.25
N GLN A 97 -28.07 -14.79 -14.45
CA GLN A 97 -28.86 -15.22 -13.31
C GLN A 97 -30.22 -14.51 -13.32
N TYR A 98 -31.30 -15.26 -13.11
CA TYR A 98 -32.62 -14.68 -12.89
C TYR A 98 -32.66 -13.95 -11.54
N ARG A 99 -33.26 -12.76 -11.50
CA ARG A 99 -33.39 -11.95 -10.28
C ARG A 99 -34.84 -11.60 -10.02
N HIS A 100 -35.19 -11.49 -8.73
CA HIS A 100 -36.53 -11.08 -8.29
C HIS A 100 -36.68 -9.56 -8.37
N LYS A 101 -37.89 -9.04 -8.62
CA LYS A 101 -38.13 -7.58 -8.78
C LYS A 101 -37.78 -6.76 -7.54
N SER A 102 -37.79 -7.36 -6.35
CA SER A 102 -37.42 -6.70 -5.09
C SER A 102 -35.92 -6.70 -4.79
N SER A 103 -35.09 -7.30 -5.64
CA SER A 103 -33.64 -7.33 -5.47
C SER A 103 -33.04 -5.94 -5.73
N LEU A 104 -32.40 -5.33 -4.73
CA LEU A 104 -31.70 -4.05 -4.90
C LEU A 104 -30.53 -4.21 -5.88
N LEU A 105 -30.37 -3.21 -6.76
CA LEU A 105 -29.31 -3.13 -7.77
C LEU A 105 -27.93 -3.06 -7.10
N ARG A 106 -27.27 -4.20 -6.89
CA ARG A 106 -25.82 -4.20 -6.73
C ARG A 106 -25.20 -4.05 -8.12
N GLY A 107 -24.52 -2.92 -8.33
CA GLY A 107 -23.71 -2.67 -9.53
C GLY A 107 -22.74 -3.82 -9.76
N ASN A 108 -22.41 -4.05 -11.03
CA ASN A 108 -21.66 -5.20 -11.56
C ASN A 108 -20.28 -5.41 -10.89
N SER A 109 -20.24 -5.91 -9.67
CA SER A 109 -19.03 -6.46 -9.07
C SER A 109 -18.94 -7.92 -9.49
N LYS A 110 -18.00 -8.23 -10.40
CA LYS A 110 -17.57 -9.60 -10.68
C LYS A 110 -17.09 -10.19 -9.35
N LEU A 111 -17.87 -11.09 -8.76
CA LEU A 111 -17.39 -11.87 -7.63
C LEU A 111 -16.35 -12.84 -8.18
N LEU A 112 -15.14 -12.80 -7.61
CA LEU A 112 -14.17 -13.87 -7.85
C LEU A 112 -14.78 -15.19 -7.38
N PRO A 113 -14.58 -16.31 -8.10
CA PRO A 113 -15.01 -17.61 -7.62
C PRO A 113 -14.38 -17.86 -6.24
N LEU A 114 -15.19 -18.32 -5.29
CA LEU A 114 -14.67 -18.79 -4.02
C LEU A 114 -13.79 -20.02 -4.30
N PRO A 115 -12.63 -20.16 -3.64
CA PRO A 115 -11.79 -21.34 -3.83
C PRO A 115 -12.59 -22.59 -3.43
N GLU A 116 -12.62 -23.58 -4.32
CA GLU A 116 -13.19 -24.90 -4.03
C GLU A 116 -12.40 -25.54 -2.87
N LYS A 117 -13.12 -26.19 -1.95
CA LYS A 117 -12.58 -26.82 -0.74
C LYS A 117 -11.89 -28.13 -1.04
#